data_AF-A0A938GLL4-F1
#
_entry.id   AF-A0A938GLL4-F1
#
_cell.length_a   1.000
_cell.length_b   1.000
_cell.length_c   1.000
_cell.angle_alpha   90.00
_cell.angle_beta   90.00
_cell.angle_gamma   90.00
#
_symmetry.space_group_name_H-M   'P 1'
#
loop_
_entity.id
_entity.type
_entity.pdbx_description
1 polymer ?
#
loop_
_entity_poly.entity_id
_entity_poly.type
_entity_poly.pdbx_seq_one_letter_code
_entity_poly.pdbx_strand_id
1 'polypeptide(L)'
;MIHHKQPPQNVSFSLALLAALSLSAVGAEVGTFTGADEGEGLDLQGNFLYAVNVGTSGGAGRAGDAVFTADNVTGVTVVAGNNIPGWHSAAYGDTASDDTLETVMRSIRWSNAAEPANPVVRVQLSNLEVGVEYKLQLLFA
;
A
#
# COMPACT_ATOMS: atom_id res chain seq x y z
N MET A 1 -72.38 2.19 33.67
CA MET A 1 -71.48 1.02 33.52
C MET A 1 -70.88 1.11 32.11
N ILE A 2 -69.71 1.73 32.00
CA ILE A 2 -69.14 2.19 30.72
C ILE A 2 -68.26 1.08 30.15
N HIS A 3 -68.62 0.56 28.97
CA HIS A 3 -67.87 -0.44 28.23
C HIS A 3 -66.65 0.18 27.54
N HIS A 4 -65.50 -0.48 27.70
CA HIS A 4 -64.23 -0.20 27.02
C HIS A 4 -64.32 -0.35 25.49
N LYS A 5 -63.60 0.51 24.77
CA LYS A 5 -62.96 0.17 23.49
C LYS A 5 -61.64 0.92 23.37
N GLN A 6 -60.54 0.18 23.40
CA GLN A 6 -59.19 0.71 23.18
C GLN A 6 -58.98 0.96 21.68
N PRO A 7 -58.45 2.12 21.25
CA PRO A 7 -58.21 2.40 19.84
C PRO A 7 -57.02 1.61 19.27
N PRO A 8 -57.03 1.30 17.96
CA PRO A 8 -55.97 0.53 17.31
C PRO A 8 -54.64 1.29 17.33
N GLN A 9 -53.55 0.57 17.62
CA GLN A 9 -52.19 1.08 17.58
C GLN A 9 -51.66 0.96 16.15
N ASN A 10 -51.30 2.08 15.53
CA ASN A 10 -50.62 2.09 14.24
C ASN A 10 -49.16 1.71 14.44
N VAL A 11 -48.74 0.59 13.86
CA VAL A 11 -47.33 0.19 13.81
C VAL A 11 -46.75 0.67 12.49
N SER A 12 -45.93 1.73 12.54
CA SER A 12 -45.13 2.16 11.39
C SER A 12 -43.82 1.38 11.35
N PHE A 13 -43.58 0.65 10.26
CA PHE A 13 -42.25 0.14 9.94
C PHE A 13 -41.58 1.09 8.94
N SER A 14 -40.51 1.75 9.37
CA SER A 14 -39.63 2.49 8.46
C SER A 14 -38.74 1.50 7.70
N LEU A 15 -38.85 1.49 6.37
CA LEU A 15 -37.96 0.76 5.48
C LEU A 15 -36.65 1.56 5.38
N ALA A 16 -35.57 1.08 6.00
CA ALA A 16 -34.25 1.64 5.77
C ALA A 16 -33.83 1.30 4.32
N LEU A 17 -33.67 2.32 3.49
CA LEU A 17 -33.07 2.17 2.16
C LEU A 17 -31.59 1.79 2.36
N LEU A 18 -31.26 0.52 2.13
CA LEU A 18 -29.87 0.10 2.01
C LEU A 18 -29.34 0.67 0.70
N ALA A 19 -28.57 1.76 0.77
CA ALA A 19 -27.72 2.14 -0.35
C ALA A 19 -26.70 1.01 -0.54
N ALA A 20 -26.81 0.26 -1.63
CA ALA A 20 -25.74 -0.63 -2.03
C ALA A 20 -24.54 0.25 -2.39
N LEU A 21 -23.53 0.32 -1.50
CA LEU A 21 -22.21 0.76 -1.91
C LEU A 21 -21.76 -0.22 -2.98
N SER A 22 -21.68 0.24 -4.24
CA SER A 22 -20.88 -0.45 -5.24
C SER A 22 -19.43 -0.30 -4.80
N LEU A 23 -18.94 -1.27 -4.03
CA LEU A 23 -17.53 -1.46 -3.82
C LEU A 23 -16.98 -1.83 -5.20
N SER A 24 -16.43 -0.85 -5.93
CA SER A 24 -15.59 -1.17 -7.07
C SER A 24 -14.47 -2.03 -6.51
N ALA A 25 -14.47 -3.32 -6.85
CA ALA A 25 -13.30 -4.14 -6.63
C ALA A 25 -12.20 -3.50 -7.48
N VAL A 26 -11.34 -2.70 -6.85
CA VAL A 26 -10.12 -2.20 -7.50
C VAL A 26 -9.29 -3.45 -7.77
N GLY A 27 -9.29 -3.87 -9.03
CA GLY A 27 -8.41 -4.95 -9.47
C GLY A 27 -6.96 -4.53 -9.25
N ALA A 28 -6.07 -5.49 -9.06
CA ALA A 28 -4.65 -5.21 -9.17
C ALA A 28 -4.34 -4.87 -10.63
N GLU A 29 -3.73 -3.71 -10.86
CA GLU A 29 -3.19 -3.34 -12.16
C GLU A 29 -1.68 -3.61 -12.18
N VAL A 30 -1.19 -4.05 -13.34
CA VAL A 30 0.25 -4.19 -13.61
C VAL A 30 0.58 -3.25 -14.76
N GLY A 31 1.59 -2.42 -14.58
CA GLY A 31 2.02 -1.43 -15.56
C GLY A 31 3.51 -1.25 -15.55
N THR A 32 3.99 -0.52 -16.56
CA THR A 32 5.37 -0.04 -16.64
C THR A 32 5.41 1.43 -16.26
N PHE A 33 6.55 1.87 -15.74
CA PHE A 33 6.86 3.28 -15.49
C PHE A 33 8.21 3.61 -16.13
N THR A 34 8.45 4.90 -16.40
CA THR A 34 9.71 5.39 -16.96
C THR A 34 10.56 6.15 -15.95
N GLY A 35 9.93 6.71 -14.92
CA GLY A 35 10.58 7.46 -13.85
C GLY A 35 9.61 7.85 -12.74
N ALA A 36 10.04 8.79 -11.90
CA ALA A 36 9.30 9.21 -10.71
C ALA A 36 8.59 10.56 -10.88
N ASP A 37 8.72 11.22 -12.02
CA ASP A 37 8.05 12.47 -12.27
C ASP A 37 6.57 12.29 -12.64
N GLU A 38 5.82 13.39 -12.55
CA GLU A 38 4.40 13.40 -12.90
C GLU A 38 4.20 13.00 -14.37
N GLY A 39 3.37 11.98 -14.59
CA GLY A 39 3.08 11.46 -15.94
C GLY A 39 3.94 10.27 -16.36
N GLU A 40 4.89 9.83 -15.53
CA GLU A 40 5.81 8.73 -15.86
C GLU A 40 5.35 7.35 -15.38
N GLY A 41 4.11 7.26 -14.89
CA GLY A 41 3.41 5.99 -14.62
C GLY A 41 3.31 5.59 -13.15
N LEU A 42 4.06 6.22 -12.25
CA LEU A 42 3.92 6.01 -10.81
C LEU A 42 2.94 6.98 -10.18
N ASP A 43 2.14 6.50 -9.22
CA ASP A 43 1.37 7.37 -8.34
C ASP A 43 2.19 7.69 -7.08
N LEU A 44 2.84 8.85 -7.09
CA LEU A 44 3.71 9.35 -6.01
C LEU A 44 3.18 10.64 -5.37
N GLN A 45 1.91 10.99 -5.62
CA GLN A 45 1.30 12.22 -5.09
C GLN A 45 0.29 11.90 -3.98
N GLY A 46 0.14 12.81 -3.02
CA GLY A 46 -0.80 12.67 -1.91
C GLY A 46 -0.18 12.13 -0.62
N ASN A 47 -1.01 11.50 0.23
CA ASN A 47 -0.60 11.13 1.57
C ASN A 47 -0.11 9.68 1.65
N PHE A 48 1.15 9.49 2.00
CA PHE A 48 1.75 8.17 2.19
C PHE A 48 1.87 7.86 3.68
N LEU A 49 1.08 6.89 4.15
CA LEU A 49 1.32 6.30 5.48
C LEU A 49 2.64 5.51 5.50
N TYR A 50 2.98 4.89 4.37
CA TYR A 50 4.23 4.16 4.16
C TYR A 50 4.75 4.41 2.74
N ALA A 51 6.03 4.75 2.65
CA ALA A 51 6.85 4.62 1.45
C ALA A 51 8.18 4.01 1.91
N VAL A 52 8.53 2.83 1.38
CA VAL A 52 9.57 2.00 1.98
C VAL A 52 10.57 1.58 0.91
N ASN A 53 11.84 1.91 1.13
CA ASN A 53 12.96 1.34 0.41
C ASN A 53 13.21 -0.09 0.91
N VAL A 54 12.63 -1.08 0.24
CA VAL A 54 12.74 -2.50 0.59
C VAL A 54 14.05 -3.05 0.03
N GLY A 55 15.12 -3.01 0.83
CA GLY A 55 16.45 -3.08 0.24
C GLY A 55 17.61 -2.78 1.18
N THR A 56 18.54 -1.96 0.70
CA THR A 56 19.71 -1.51 1.46
C THR A 56 19.33 -0.75 2.73
N SER A 57 20.25 -0.70 3.70
CA SER A 57 20.08 0.11 4.90
C SER A 57 19.86 1.58 4.54
N GLY A 58 18.82 2.19 5.10
CA GLY A 58 18.55 3.62 4.99
C GLY A 58 17.36 3.95 4.08
N GLY A 59 16.76 5.11 4.32
CA GLY A 59 15.77 5.67 3.41
C GLY A 59 16.42 6.14 2.11
N ALA A 60 15.66 6.12 1.02
CA ALA A 60 16.10 6.60 -0.28
C ALA A 60 15.88 8.11 -0.46
N GLY A 61 15.04 8.74 0.35
CA GLY A 61 14.71 10.16 0.23
C GLY A 61 13.29 10.36 -0.25
N ARG A 62 13.04 11.44 -1.00
CA ARG A 62 11.69 11.85 -1.43
C ARG A 62 11.59 11.85 -2.95
N ALA A 63 10.51 11.25 -3.46
CA ALA A 63 10.07 11.38 -4.84
C ALA A 63 8.58 11.75 -4.84
N GLY A 64 8.23 12.90 -5.44
CA GLY A 64 6.92 13.52 -5.24
C GLY A 64 6.61 13.75 -3.75
N ASP A 65 5.46 13.26 -3.30
CA ASP A 65 5.05 13.30 -1.90
C ASP A 65 5.52 12.09 -1.08
N ALA A 66 5.96 11.02 -1.73
CA ALA A 66 6.43 9.80 -1.09
C ALA A 66 7.83 9.99 -0.47
N VAL A 67 7.93 9.81 0.85
CA VAL A 67 9.22 9.80 1.57
C VAL A 67 9.62 8.36 1.84
N PHE A 68 10.48 7.81 0.98
CA PHE A 68 10.99 6.45 1.09
C PHE A 68 11.93 6.30 2.29
N THR A 69 11.42 5.70 3.37
CA THR A 69 12.18 5.38 4.56
C THR A 69 12.92 4.04 4.41
N ALA A 70 13.75 3.69 5.39
CA ALA A 70 14.30 2.34 5.49
C ALA A 70 13.19 1.31 5.77
N ASP A 71 13.47 0.03 5.51
CA ASP A 71 12.55 -1.09 5.73
C ASP A 71 12.54 -1.66 7.16
N ASN A 72 13.22 -0.98 8.08
CA ASN A 72 13.31 -1.32 9.51
C ASN A 72 12.78 -0.20 10.42
N VAL A 73 11.86 0.62 9.90
CA VAL A 73 11.20 1.69 10.67
C VAL A 73 9.98 1.17 11.44
N THR A 74 9.56 1.91 12.46
CA THR A 74 8.36 1.59 13.25
C THR A 74 7.14 1.38 12.36
N GLY A 75 6.43 0.27 12.57
CA GLY A 75 5.23 -0.08 11.82
C GLY A 75 5.47 -0.86 10.53
N VAL A 76 6.73 -1.02 10.10
CA VAL A 76 7.13 -1.84 8.96
C VAL A 76 7.96 -3.02 9.43
N THR A 77 7.68 -4.22 8.92
CA THR A 77 8.53 -5.39 9.12
C THR A 77 8.68 -6.13 7.81
N VAL A 78 9.92 -6.25 7.34
CA VAL A 78 10.27 -7.02 6.14
C VAL A 78 11.15 -8.20 6.52
N VAL A 79 10.64 -9.40 6.25
CA VAL A 79 11.36 -10.66 6.45
C VAL A 79 11.67 -11.26 5.08
N ALA A 80 12.93 -11.53 4.81
CA ALA A 80 13.41 -12.20 3.60
C ALA A 80 14.68 -13.00 3.95
N GLY A 81 14.93 -14.08 3.21
CA GLY A 81 16.12 -14.90 3.41
C GLY A 81 17.41 -14.24 2.91
N ASN A 82 17.33 -13.34 1.92
CA ASN A 82 18.47 -12.79 1.22
C ASN A 82 18.27 -11.31 0.84
N ASN A 83 19.38 -10.59 0.70
CA ASN A 83 19.43 -9.20 0.25
C ASN A 83 20.67 -8.98 -0.62
N ILE A 84 20.50 -8.34 -1.79
CA ILE A 84 21.62 -7.85 -2.60
C ILE A 84 21.44 -6.33 -2.82
N PRO A 85 22.30 -5.49 -2.21
CA PRO A 85 22.24 -4.03 -2.31
C PRO A 85 22.29 -3.42 -3.71
N GLY A 86 23.06 -4.02 -4.62
CA GLY A 86 23.25 -3.53 -5.99
C GLY A 86 22.98 -4.66 -6.96
N TRP A 87 21.72 -5.05 -7.03
CA TRP A 87 21.26 -6.15 -7.88
C TRP A 87 21.36 -5.81 -9.35
N HIS A 88 21.00 -4.57 -9.72
CA HIS A 88 21.15 -4.06 -11.06
C HIS A 88 21.44 -2.55 -11.03
N SER A 89 21.79 -1.99 -12.19
CA SER A 89 21.84 -0.55 -12.38
C SER A 89 20.44 -0.07 -12.72
N ALA A 90 19.86 0.76 -11.84
CA ALA A 90 18.63 1.50 -12.12
C ALA A 90 19.00 2.82 -12.81
N ALA A 91 18.20 3.24 -13.79
CA ALA A 91 18.33 4.50 -14.50
C ALA A 91 16.93 4.93 -14.96
N TYR A 92 16.40 6.00 -14.36
CA TYR A 92 14.99 6.41 -14.53
C TYR A 92 14.82 7.87 -14.94
N GLY A 93 15.91 8.65 -14.99
CA GLY A 93 15.86 10.03 -15.42
C GLY A 93 16.95 10.85 -14.75
N ASP A 94 16.88 12.17 -14.91
CA ASP A 94 17.90 13.11 -14.40
C ASP A 94 17.38 13.95 -13.21
N THR A 95 16.14 13.75 -12.76
CA THR A 95 15.59 14.54 -11.65
C THR A 95 15.94 13.95 -10.29
N ALA A 96 15.82 14.77 -9.24
CA ALA A 96 16.01 14.29 -7.87
C ALA A 96 14.98 13.21 -7.46
N SER A 97 13.78 13.24 -8.05
CA SER A 97 12.78 12.18 -7.87
C SER A 97 13.26 10.88 -8.51
N ASP A 98 13.86 10.96 -9.71
CA ASP A 98 14.41 9.80 -10.41
C ASP A 98 15.60 9.20 -9.68
N ASP A 99 16.55 10.02 -9.22
CA ASP A 99 17.69 9.56 -8.40
C ASP A 99 17.20 8.81 -7.13
N THR A 100 16.10 9.28 -6.53
CA THR A 100 15.46 8.61 -5.40
C THR A 100 14.89 7.26 -5.83
N LEU A 101 14.17 7.20 -6.94
CA LEU A 101 13.59 5.97 -7.47
C LEU A 101 14.67 4.96 -7.88
N GLU A 102 15.77 5.40 -8.46
CA GLU A 102 16.93 4.56 -8.77
C GLU A 102 17.49 3.90 -7.51
N THR A 103 17.57 4.67 -6.41
CA THR A 103 17.97 4.13 -5.11
C THR A 103 16.98 3.10 -4.57
N VAL A 104 15.67 3.29 -4.76
CA VAL A 104 14.62 2.35 -4.35
C VAL A 104 14.70 1.05 -5.16
N MET A 105 14.91 1.13 -6.48
CA MET A 105 14.80 0.00 -7.38
C MET A 105 16.08 -0.83 -7.51
N ARG A 106 17.27 -0.27 -7.25
CA ARG A 106 18.56 -0.94 -7.53
C ARG A 106 18.87 -2.19 -6.70
N SER A 107 18.06 -2.53 -5.70
CA SER A 107 18.32 -3.62 -4.74
C SER A 107 17.25 -4.71 -4.81
N ILE A 108 17.55 -5.87 -4.26
CA ILE A 108 16.60 -6.98 -4.18
C ILE A 108 16.57 -7.59 -2.78
N ARG A 109 15.36 -7.83 -2.27
CA ARG A 109 15.10 -8.79 -1.20
C ARG A 109 14.40 -10.00 -1.79
N TRP A 110 14.90 -11.20 -1.48
CA TRP A 110 14.33 -12.44 -1.99
C TRP A 110 14.47 -13.57 -0.99
N SER A 111 13.64 -14.58 -1.18
CA SER A 111 13.63 -15.80 -0.38
C SER A 111 13.68 -17.01 -1.29
N ASN A 112 14.46 -18.02 -0.91
CA ASN A 112 14.45 -19.30 -1.58
C ASN A 112 13.35 -20.14 -0.96
N ALA A 113 12.36 -20.59 -1.73
CA ALA A 113 11.25 -21.41 -1.24
C ALA A 113 11.70 -22.74 -0.59
N ALA A 114 12.92 -23.21 -0.89
CA ALA A 114 13.51 -24.38 -0.25
C ALA A 114 14.23 -24.08 1.07
N GLU A 115 14.40 -22.81 1.46
CA GLU A 115 15.04 -22.41 2.72
C GLU A 115 14.03 -22.46 3.88
N PRO A 116 14.26 -23.26 4.95
CA PRO A 116 13.26 -23.47 5.99
C PRO A 116 12.95 -22.25 6.87
N ALA A 117 13.92 -21.35 7.10
CA ALA A 117 13.72 -20.24 8.03
C ALA A 117 12.86 -19.12 7.42
N ASN A 118 13.07 -18.80 6.14
CA ASN A 118 12.43 -17.71 5.42
C ASN A 118 12.13 -18.13 3.96
N PRO A 119 11.15 -19.02 3.73
CA PRO A 119 10.83 -19.52 2.39
C PRO A 119 10.16 -18.49 1.48
N VAL A 120 9.64 -17.40 2.05
CA VAL A 120 8.93 -16.33 1.32
C VAL A 120 9.39 -14.96 1.81
N VAL A 121 9.22 -13.93 0.98
CA VAL A 121 9.33 -12.54 1.42
C VAL A 121 8.01 -12.15 2.08
N ARG A 122 8.07 -11.70 3.33
CA ARG A 122 6.90 -11.26 4.10
C ARG A 122 7.06 -9.78 4.46
N VAL A 123 6.06 -8.99 4.08
CA VAL A 123 5.95 -7.59 4.48
C VAL A 123 4.74 -7.46 5.40
N GLN A 124 4.93 -6.82 6.55
CA GLN A 124 3.87 -6.50 7.50
C GLN A 124 3.86 -5.00 7.77
N LEU A 125 2.67 -4.40 7.65
CA LEU A 125 2.36 -3.01 7.96
C LEU A 125 1.40 -2.98 9.15
N SER A 126 1.78 -2.32 10.25
CA SER A 126 1.08 -2.49 11.54
C SER A 126 0.19 -1.32 11.95
N ASN A 127 0.25 -0.18 11.25
CA ASN A 127 -0.52 1.03 11.60
C ASN A 127 -1.68 1.27 10.62
N LEU A 128 -2.20 0.22 10.00
CA LEU A 128 -3.40 0.31 9.16
C LEU A 128 -4.66 0.34 10.05
N GLU A 129 -5.58 1.22 9.71
CA GLU A 129 -6.85 1.38 10.42
C GLU A 129 -7.92 0.45 9.83
N VAL A 130 -8.70 -0.19 10.71
CA VAL A 130 -9.79 -1.08 10.29
C VAL A 130 -10.90 -0.27 9.63
N GLY A 131 -11.33 -0.70 8.45
CA GLY A 131 -12.39 -0.05 7.68
C GLY A 131 -11.93 1.11 6.80
N VAL A 132 -10.62 1.39 6.77
CA VAL A 132 -10.03 2.38 5.85
C VAL A 132 -9.53 1.67 4.58
N GLU A 133 -9.84 2.26 3.43
CA GLU A 133 -9.32 1.82 2.14
C GLU A 133 -7.93 2.42 1.91
N TYR A 134 -6.98 1.57 1.51
CA TYR A 134 -5.62 1.97 1.18
C TYR A 134 -5.28 1.55 -0.25
N LYS A 135 -4.54 2.41 -0.97
CA LYS A 135 -3.89 2.03 -2.21
C LYS A 135 -2.53 1.41 -1.90
N LEU A 136 -2.25 0.25 -2.51
CA LEU A 136 -0.93 -0.41 -2.46
C LEU A 136 -0.30 -0.37 -3.86
N GLN A 137 0.87 0.24 -3.98
CA GLN A 137 1.70 0.22 -5.20
C GLN A 137 2.99 -0.55 -4.89
N LEU A 138 3.24 -1.61 -5.65
CA LEU A 138 4.45 -2.45 -5.53
C LEU A 138 5.35 -2.20 -6.74
N LEU A 139 6.64 -2.05 -6.50
CA LEU A 139 7.64 -1.79 -7.53
C LEU A 139 8.54 -3.01 -7.70
N PHE A 140 8.82 -3.39 -8.94
CA PHE A 140 9.62 -4.58 -9.29
C PHE A 140 10.62 -4.24 -10.40
N ALA A 141 11.82 -4.82 -10.33
CA ALA A 141 12.89 -4.73 -11.33
C ALA A 141 13.34 -6.11 -11.78
#